data_AF-A0A843TCJ6-F1
#
_entry.id   AF-A0A843TCJ6-F1
#
_cell.length_a   1.000
_cell.length_b   1.000
_cell.length_c   1.000
_cell.angle_alpha   90.00
_cell.angle_beta   90.00
_cell.angle_gamma   90.00
#
_symmetry.space_group_name_H-M   'P 1'
#
loop_
_entity.id
_entity.type
_entity.pdbx_description
1 polymer ?
#
loop_
_entity_poly.entity_id
_entity_poly.type
_entity_poly.pdbx_seq_one_letter_code
_entity_poly.pdbx_strand_id
1 'polypeptide(L)'
;MRRDELGGWCMIAGAVLGLITMGFHPHSAAAGTRNAVVHSIALFAVPVALYGGWALSRRLSTTGPIGELALVFYGLAAVATVMASTAAGLVAPDLLGSTTGLGSDYQSRRQPTALQLRRQPGLR
;
A
#
# COMPACT_ATOMS: atom_id res chain seq x y z
N MET A 1 -13.01 18.31 24.18
CA MET A 1 -11.59 17.94 24.06
C MET A 1 -10.82 19.11 23.49
N ARG A 2 -9.66 19.45 24.07
CA ARG A 2 -8.79 20.51 23.51
C ARG A 2 -8.17 19.98 22.21
N ARG A 3 -7.97 20.85 21.21
CA ARG A 3 -7.37 20.48 19.91
C ARG A 3 -6.03 19.75 20.05
N ASP A 4 -5.30 20.02 21.12
CA ASP A 4 -4.02 19.37 21.43
C ASP A 4 -4.17 17.92 21.89
N GLU A 5 -5.24 17.60 22.64
CA GLU A 5 -5.53 16.22 23.08
C GLU A 5 -5.88 15.37 21.86
N LEU A 6 -6.68 15.91 20.94
CA LEU A 6 -6.99 15.26 19.67
C LEU A 6 -5.72 15.05 18.83
N GLY A 7 -4.85 16.06 18.74
CA GLY A 7 -3.57 15.94 18.06
C GLY A 7 -2.68 14.83 18.64
N GLY A 8 -2.57 14.75 19.96
CA GLY A 8 -1.85 13.67 20.65
C GLY A 8 -2.42 12.29 20.34
N TRP A 9 -3.75 12.14 20.41
CA TRP A 9 -4.42 10.89 20.04
C TRP A 9 -4.21 10.51 18.58
N CYS A 10 -4.27 11.46 17.65
CA CYS A 10 -3.98 11.23 16.25
C CYS A 10 -2.53 10.76 16.02
N MET A 11 -1.56 11.30 16.78
CA MET A 11 -0.16 10.86 16.69
C MET A 11 -0.01 9.40 17.15
N ILE A 12 -0.62 9.04 18.27
CA ILE A 12 -0.60 7.67 18.80
C ILE A 12 -1.29 6.71 17.81
N ALA A 13 -2.49 7.06 17.35
CA ALA A 13 -3.24 6.25 16.40
C ALA A 13 -2.46 6.05 15.10
N GLY A 14 -1.88 7.12 14.54
CA GLY A 14 -1.04 7.06 13.35
C GLY A 14 0.17 6.14 13.52
N ALA A 15 0.87 6.23 14.66
CA ALA A 15 2.01 5.37 14.96
C ALA A 15 1.60 3.89 15.08
N VAL A 16 0.50 3.60 15.78
CA VAL A 16 -0.04 2.23 15.93
C VAL A 16 -0.43 1.65 14.57
N LEU A 17 -1.13 2.41 13.74
CA LEU A 17 -1.50 1.97 12.39
C LEU A 17 -0.26 1.75 11.51
N GLY A 18 0.78 2.57 11.65
CA GLY A 18 2.07 2.37 10.99
C GLY A 18 2.76 1.06 11.42
N LEU A 19 2.76 0.75 12.72
CA LEU A 19 3.28 -0.52 13.24
C LEU A 19 2.49 -1.73 12.73
N ILE A 20 1.16 -1.63 12.70
CA ILE A 20 0.30 -2.67 12.10
C ILE A 20 0.67 -2.85 10.63
N THR A 21 0.82 -1.76 9.89
CA THR A 21 1.21 -1.81 8.47
C THR A 21 2.51 -2.58 8.29
N MET A 22 3.57 -2.23 9.04
CA MET A 22 4.87 -2.90 8.93
C MET A 22 4.84 -4.36 9.41
N GLY A 23 4.08 -4.67 10.47
CA GLY A 23 3.94 -6.02 10.97
C GLY A 23 3.22 -6.96 9.99
N PHE A 24 2.29 -6.43 9.19
CA PHE A 24 1.55 -7.20 8.20
C PHE A 24 2.02 -7.00 6.75
N HIS A 25 3.00 -6.13 6.51
CA HIS A 25 3.50 -5.77 5.18
C HIS A 25 3.94 -7.03 4.41
N PRO A 26 3.40 -7.29 3.22
CA PRO A 26 3.79 -8.44 2.43
C PRO A 26 5.19 -8.24 1.86
N HIS A 27 5.99 -9.32 1.87
CA HIS A 27 7.35 -9.31 1.30
C HIS A 27 7.37 -9.49 -0.23
N SER A 28 6.22 -9.80 -0.82
CA SER A 28 6.08 -9.92 -2.28
C SER A 28 4.82 -9.17 -2.73
N ALA A 29 4.87 -8.60 -3.93
CA ALA A 29 3.73 -7.93 -4.56
C ALA A 29 2.65 -8.91 -5.05
N ALA A 30 2.68 -10.17 -4.61
CA ALA A 30 1.71 -11.20 -4.99
C ALA A 30 0.30 -10.69 -4.67
N ALA A 31 -0.48 -10.53 -5.74
CA ALA A 31 -1.81 -9.96 -5.71
C ALA A 31 -2.71 -10.78 -4.79
N GLY A 32 -3.05 -10.21 -3.64
CA GLY A 32 -3.92 -10.84 -2.66
C GLY A 32 -4.59 -9.79 -1.78
N THR A 33 -5.75 -10.14 -1.24
CA THR A 33 -6.58 -9.27 -0.39
C THR A 33 -5.79 -8.67 0.77
N ARG A 34 -4.82 -9.39 1.33
CA ARG A 34 -3.91 -8.90 2.37
C ARG A 34 -3.08 -7.69 1.91
N ASN A 35 -2.54 -7.73 0.68
CA ASN A 35 -1.73 -6.62 0.16
C ASN A 35 -2.55 -5.33 0.08
N ALA A 36 -3.76 -5.43 -0.49
CA ALA A 36 -4.67 -4.31 -0.59
C ALA A 36 -5.05 -3.76 0.79
N VAL A 37 -5.46 -4.63 1.73
CA VAL A 37 -5.87 -4.22 3.09
C VAL A 37 -4.75 -3.50 3.83
N VAL A 38 -3.53 -4.05 3.83
CA VAL A 38 -2.40 -3.45 4.54
C VAL A 38 -2.04 -2.07 3.96
N HIS A 39 -2.03 -1.93 2.64
CA HIS A 39 -1.73 -0.65 2.00
C HIS A 39 -2.88 0.36 2.15
N SER A 40 -4.15 -0.07 2.21
CA SER A 40 -5.26 0.82 2.55
C SER A 40 -5.16 1.34 3.99
N ILE A 41 -4.74 0.51 4.95
CA ILE A 41 -4.46 0.93 6.32
C ILE A 41 -3.34 1.97 6.33
N ALA A 42 -2.27 1.75 5.57
CA ALA A 42 -1.17 2.71 5.44
C ALA A 42 -1.66 4.06 4.90
N LEU A 43 -2.44 4.05 3.82
CA LEU A 43 -3.00 5.26 3.21
C LEU A 43 -3.92 6.03 4.17
N PHE A 44 -4.67 5.32 5.01
CA PHE A 44 -5.51 5.93 6.04
C PHE A 44 -4.70 6.47 7.22
N ALA A 45 -3.61 5.79 7.60
CA ALA A 45 -2.76 6.19 8.71
C ALA A 45 -2.04 7.53 8.45
N VAL A 46 -1.66 7.80 7.19
CA VAL A 46 -0.90 9.01 6.82
C VAL A 46 -1.60 10.32 7.21
N PRO A 47 -2.86 10.62 6.81
CA PRO A 47 -3.51 11.88 7.18
C PRO A 47 -3.73 11.99 8.70
N VAL A 48 -4.00 10.88 9.38
CA VAL A 48 -4.15 10.84 10.84
C VAL A 48 -2.83 11.22 11.52
N ALA A 49 -1.72 10.62 11.09
CA ALA A 49 -0.40 10.89 11.63
C ALA A 49 0.09 12.31 11.28
N LEU A 50 -0.20 12.80 10.06
CA LEU A 50 0.11 14.17 9.63
C LEU A 50 -0.64 15.22 10.46
N TYR A 51 -1.91 14.98 10.78
CA TYR A 51 -2.64 15.86 11.69
C TYR A 51 -2.02 15.88 13.10
N GLY A 52 -1.63 14.71 13.61
CA GLY A 52 -0.91 14.61 14.89
C GLY A 52 0.43 15.36 14.88
N GLY A 53 1.21 15.19 13.81
CA GLY A 53 2.47 15.91 13.57
C GLY A 53 2.29 17.42 13.49
N TRP A 54 1.24 17.91 12.83
CA TRP A 54 0.90 19.34 12.79
C TRP A 54 0.49 19.90 14.15
N ALA A 55 -0.28 19.14 14.93
CA ALA A 55 -0.62 19.56 16.29
C ALA A 55 0.62 19.62 17.19
N LEU A 56 1.53 18.64 17.06
CA LEU A 56 2.79 18.59 17.77
C LEU A 56 3.75 19.72 17.35
N SER A 57 3.84 20.02 16.06
CA SER A 57 4.73 21.08 15.55
C SER A 57 4.36 22.43 16.14
N ARG A 58 3.07 22.77 16.22
CA ARG A 58 2.61 24.02 16.85
C ARG A 58 3.05 24.15 18.31
N ARG A 59 3.21 23.04 19.04
CA ARG A 59 3.72 23.03 20.42
C ARG A 59 5.24 23.18 20.48
N LEU A 60 5.97 22.58 19.54
CA LEU A 60 7.43 22.67 19.47
C LEU A 60 7.90 24.03 18.94
N SER A 61 7.10 24.66 18.07
CA SER A 61 7.41 25.95 17.45
C SER A 61 7.40 27.12 18.43
N THR A 62 6.83 26.96 19.63
CA THR A 62 6.89 28.00 20.67
C THR A 62 8.31 28.26 21.16
N THR A 63 9.22 27.31 20.96
CA THR A 63 10.63 27.38 21.40
C THR A 63 11.63 27.62 20.26
N GLY A 64 11.17 27.68 19.00
CA GLY A 64 12.03 27.92 17.83
C GLY A 64 11.56 27.20 16.55
N PRO A 65 12.26 27.37 15.41
CA PRO A 65 11.80 26.92 14.09
C PRO A 65 11.86 25.39 13.87
N ILE A 66 12.40 24.63 14.82
CA ILE A 66 12.62 23.18 14.70
C ILE A 66 11.30 22.42 14.48
N GLY A 67 10.22 22.86 15.13
CA GLY A 67 8.89 22.25 14.97
C GLY A 67 8.35 22.34 13.54
N GLU A 68 8.52 23.50 12.89
CA GLU A 68 8.10 23.73 11.50
C GLU A 68 8.96 22.93 10.52
N LEU A 69 10.27 22.93 10.71
CA LEU A 69 11.18 22.17 9.88
C LEU A 69 10.86 20.66 9.94
N ALA A 70 10.61 20.13 11.14
CA ALA A 70 10.18 18.75 11.32
C ALA A 70 8.87 18.45 10.58
N LEU A 71 7.90 19.38 10.60
CA LEU A 71 6.64 19.21 9.86
C LEU A 71 6.85 19.18 8.35
N VAL A 72 7.77 19.98 7.79
CA VAL A 72 8.08 19.97 6.36
C VAL A 72 8.65 18.60 5.95
N PHE A 73 9.66 18.11 6.66
CA PHE A 73 10.24 16.79 6.37
C PHE A 73 9.20 15.67 6.55
N TYR A 74 8.38 15.76 7.60
CA TYR A 74 7.32 14.80 7.84
C TYR A 74 6.25 14.82 6.72
N GLY A 75 5.89 16.00 6.20
CA GLY A 75 4.98 16.16 5.07
C GLY A 75 5.54 15.54 3.78
N LEU A 76 6.83 15.74 3.49
CA LEU A 76 7.48 15.08 2.34
C LEU A 76 7.49 13.57 2.49
N ALA A 77 7.80 13.06 3.69
CA ALA A 77 7.75 11.63 3.97
C ALA A 77 6.33 11.06 3.83
N ALA A 78 5.31 11.80 4.26
CA ALA A 78 3.91 11.43 4.09
C ALA A 78 3.52 11.30 2.60
N VAL A 79 3.91 12.25 1.76
CA VAL A 79 3.68 12.18 0.30
C VAL A 79 4.38 10.96 -0.30
N ALA A 80 5.66 10.75 0.03
CA ALA A 80 6.41 9.59 -0.43
C ALA A 80 5.74 8.27 -0.01
N THR A 81 5.22 8.20 1.22
CA THR A 81 4.52 7.03 1.75
C THR A 81 3.22 6.75 0.98
N VAL A 82 2.45 7.79 0.64
CA VAL A 82 1.22 7.64 -0.17
C VAL A 82 1.57 7.14 -1.56
N MET A 83 2.59 7.72 -2.21
CA MET A 83 3.04 7.27 -3.53
C MET A 83 3.51 5.82 -3.49
N ALA A 84 4.35 5.45 -2.52
CA ALA A 84 4.86 4.09 -2.37
C ALA A 84 3.72 3.10 -2.10
N SER A 85 2.78 3.44 -1.22
CA SER A 85 1.67 2.55 -0.87
C SER A 85 0.70 2.34 -2.03
N THR A 86 0.50 3.37 -2.85
CA THR A 86 -0.32 3.29 -4.07
C THR A 86 0.36 2.44 -5.13
N ALA A 87 1.66 2.67 -5.37
CA ALA A 87 2.43 1.93 -6.35
C ALA A 87 2.54 0.44 -6.00
N ALA A 88 2.93 0.11 -4.76
CA ALA A 88 3.13 -1.26 -4.32
C ALA A 88 1.82 -2.00 -3.97
N GLY A 89 0.82 -1.28 -3.44
CA GLY A 89 -0.43 -1.85 -2.95
C GLY A 89 -1.51 -2.01 -4.02
N LEU A 90 -1.55 -1.11 -5.00
CA LEU A 90 -2.64 -1.03 -5.98
C LEU A 90 -2.15 -1.25 -7.41
N VAL A 91 -1.09 -0.56 -7.83
CA VAL A 91 -0.62 -0.59 -9.24
C VAL A 91 0.17 -1.87 -9.55
N ALA A 92 1.18 -2.20 -8.76
CA ALA A 92 2.05 -3.35 -9.03
C ALA A 92 1.29 -4.69 -9.06
N PRO A 93 0.34 -4.98 -8.15
CA PRO A 93 -0.44 -6.22 -8.19
C PRO A 93 -1.30 -6.34 -9.44
N ASP A 94 -1.88 -5.24 -9.91
CA ASP A 94 -2.72 -5.20 -11.11
C ASP A 94 -1.91 -5.47 -12.39
N LEU A 95 -0.72 -4.87 -12.49
CA LEU A 95 0.22 -5.14 -13.58
C LEU A 95 0.73 -6.60 -13.57
N LEU A 96 1.03 -7.15 -12.39
CA LEU A 96 1.46 -8.54 -12.24
C LEU A 96 0.33 -9.54 -12.54
N GLY A 97 -0.90 -9.23 -12.14
CA GLY A 97 -2.09 -10.02 -12.50
C GLY A 97 -2.35 -10.02 -14.01
N SER A 98 -2.22 -8.85 -14.64
CA SER A 98 -2.42 -8.68 -16.09
C SER A 98 -1.39 -9.47 -16.91
N THR A 99 -0.12 -9.45 -16.50
CA THR A 99 0.97 -10.17 -17.19
C THR A 99 0.89 -11.69 -17.01
N THR A 100 0.48 -12.17 -15.84
CA THR A 100 0.25 -13.61 -15.62
C THR A 100 -0.97 -14.13 -16.38
N GLY A 101 -2.04 -13.33 -16.50
CA GLY A 101 -3.19 -13.64 -17.35
C GLY A 101 -2.84 -13.76 -18.83
N LEU A 102 -2.03 -12.82 -19.36
CA LEU A 102 -1.52 -12.89 -20.73
C LEU A 102 -0.67 -14.15 -20.98
N GLY A 103 0.13 -14.57 -19.99
CA GLY A 103 0.92 -15.81 -20.08
C GLY A 103 0.07 -17.07 -20.15
N SER A 104 -1.03 -17.11 -19.37
CA SER A 104 -2.04 -18.18 -19.39
C SER A 104 -2.72 -18.28 -20.76
N ASP A 105 -3.21 -17.15 -21.29
CA ASP A 105 -3.91 -17.10 -22.58
C ASP A 105 -2.98 -17.44 -23.74
N TYR A 106 -1.72 -17.03 -23.66
CA TYR A 106 -0.69 -17.40 -24.64
C TYR A 106 -0.39 -18.90 -24.62
N GLN A 107 -0.26 -19.52 -23.43
CA GLN A 107 -0.07 -20.97 -23.30
C GLN A 107 -1.27 -21.76 -23.84
N SER A 108 -2.50 -21.31 -23.55
CA SER A 108 -3.72 -21.92 -24.07
C SER A 108 -3.79 -21.89 -25.59
N ARG A 109 -3.45 -20.75 -26.22
CA ARG A 109 -3.38 -20.64 -27.69
C ARG A 109 -2.20 -21.42 -28.30
N ARG A 110 -1.11 -21.63 -27.55
CA ARG A 110 0.07 -22.42 -27.96
C ARG A 110 -0.05 -23.92 -27.70
N GLN A 111 -1.18 -24.43 -27.21
CA GLN A 111 -1.54 -25.85 -27.37
C GLN A 111 -2.43 -26.03 -28.61
N PRO A 112 -1.89 -25.93 -29.85
CA PRO A 112 -2.66 -26.28 -31.02
C PRO A 112 -2.82 -27.80 -31.01
N THR A 113 -4.04 -28.29 -30.77
CA THR A 113 -4.72 -29.40 -31.48
C THR A 113 -4.01 -30.77 -31.61
N ALA A 114 -2.75 -30.91 -31.22
CA ALA A 114 -1.94 -32.11 -31.35
C ALA A 114 -2.34 -33.17 -30.30
N LEU A 115 -2.93 -32.74 -29.18
CA LEU A 115 -3.52 -33.62 -28.18
C LEU A 115 -5.00 -33.96 -28.46
N GLN A 116 -5.71 -33.20 -29.29
CA GLN A 116 -7.08 -33.53 -29.69
C GLN A 116 -7.13 -34.58 -30.81
N LEU A 117 -6.15 -34.59 -31.73
CA LEU A 117 -6.08 -35.59 -32.79
C LEU A 117 -5.65 -37.00 -32.31
N ARG A 118 -5.06 -37.13 -31.13
CA ARG A 118 -4.66 -38.43 -30.56
C ARG A 118 -5.78 -39.13 -29.78
N ARG A 119 -6.98 -38.52 -29.71
CA ARG A 119 -8.13 -38.99 -28.91
C ARG A 119 -9.37 -39.37 -29.73
N GLN A 120 -9.21 -39.72 -31.01
CA GLN A 120 -10.23 -40.48 -31.75
C GLN A 120 -9.71 -41.89 -32.11
N PRO A 121 -9.71 -42.84 -31.18
CA PRO A 121 -9.67 -44.25 -31.52
C PRO A 121 -11.11 -44.72 -31.81
N GLY A 122 -11.51 -44.79 -33.09
CA GLY A 122 -12.75 -45.52 -33.43
C GLY A 122 -13.61 -44.97 -34.56
N LEU A 123 -13.03 -44.72 -35.74
CA LEU A 123 -13.80 -44.76 -36.99
C LEU A 123 -13.15 -45.83 -37.88
N ARG A 124 -13.72 -47.04 -37.80
CA ARG A 124 -13.58 -48.11 -38.78
C ARG A 124 -14.86 -48.17 -39.59
#